data_AF-A0A060ZCQ4-F1
#
_entry.id   AF-A0A060ZCQ4-F1
#
_cell.length_a   1.000
_cell.length_b   1.000
_cell.length_c   1.000
_cell.angle_alpha   90.00
_cell.angle_beta   90.00
_cell.angle_gamma   90.00
#
_symmetry.space_group_name_H-M   'P 1'
#
loop_
_entity.id
_entity.type
_entity.pdbx_description
1 polymer ?
#
loop_
_entity_poly.entity_id
_entity_poly.type
_entity_poly.pdbx_seq_one_letter_code
_entity_poly.pdbx_strand_id
1 'polypeptide(L)' 'MPVPVLIERISSVCTLCPGDLVFTGTPAGVGTGRTPARYLAPGDQVRTSIDGIGEMTHVLR' A
#
# COMPACT_ATOMS: atom_id res chain seq x y z
N MET A 1 -9.66 -0.92 -8.21
CA MET A 1 -10.18 -2.27 -8.54
C MET A 1 -10.62 -2.93 -7.24
N PRO A 2 -11.83 -3.49 -7.14
CA PRO A 2 -12.30 -4.14 -5.91
C PRO A 2 -11.52 -5.42 -5.58
N VAL A 3 -11.50 -5.83 -4.30
CA VAL A 3 -10.80 -7.03 -3.82
C VAL A 3 -11.19 -8.31 -4.56
N PRO A 4 -12.48 -8.61 -4.81
CA PRO A 4 -12.85 -9.84 -5.54
C PRO A 4 -12.26 -9.91 -6.95
N VAL A 5 -12.21 -8.78 -7.66
CA VAL A 5 -11.64 -8.69 -9.02
C VAL A 5 -10.12 -8.86 -9.00
N LEU A 6 -9.44 -8.38 -7.95
CA LEU A 6 -8.00 -8.63 -7.77
C LEU A 6 -7.71 -10.12 -7.57
N ILE A 7 -8.48 -10.79 -6.70
CA ILE A 7 -8.32 -12.22 -6.43
C ILE A 7 -8.53 -13.04 -7.71
N GLU A 8 -9.64 -12.79 -8.42
CA GLU A 8 -9.96 -13.44 -9.69
C GLU A 8 -8.78 -13.31 -10.69
N ARG A 9 -8.32 -12.08 -10.93
CA ARG A 9 -7.27 -11.80 -11.92
C ARG A 9 -5.92 -12.42 -11.58
N ILE A 10 -5.53 -12.45 -10.31
CA ILE A 10 -4.26 -13.05 -9.89
C ILE A 10 -4.36 -14.58 -9.99
N SER A 11 -5.47 -15.14 -9.50
CA SER A 11 -5.70 -16.59 -9.46
C SER A 11 -5.79 -17.27 -10.83
N SER A 12 -6.09 -16.51 -11.90
CA SER A 12 -6.10 -17.04 -13.28
C SER A 12 -4.70 -17.23 -13.88
N VAL A 13 -3.65 -16.70 -13.24
CA VAL A 13 -2.26 -16.76 -13.72
C VAL A 13 -1.37 -17.54 -12.76
N CYS A 14 -1.64 -17.48 -11.45
CA CYS A 14 -0.91 -18.26 -10.44
C CYS A 14 -1.84 -18.80 -9.35
N THR A 15 -1.47 -19.93 -8.75
CA THR A 15 -2.17 -20.48 -7.59
C THR A 15 -1.92 -19.58 -6.37
N LEU A 16 -3.00 -19.11 -5.74
CA LEU A 16 -2.95 -18.46 -4.43
C LEU A 16 -2.94 -19.52 -3.32
N CYS A 17 -2.02 -19.39 -2.37
CA CYS A 17 -1.87 -20.26 -1.22
C CYS A 17 -2.46 -19.63 0.05
N PRO A 18 -2.93 -20.44 1.02
CA PRO A 18 -3.31 -19.93 2.33
C PRO A 18 -2.15 -19.19 3.00
N GLY A 19 -2.41 -17.93 3.40
CA GLY A 19 -1.39 -17.06 4.00
C GLY A 19 -0.76 -16.05 3.03
N ASP A 20 -1.06 -16.13 1.73
CA ASP A 20 -0.59 -15.14 0.76
C ASP A 20 -1.17 -13.74 1.05
N LEU A 21 -0.34 -12.70 0.84
CA LEU A 21 -0.69 -11.30 1.06
C LEU A 21 -0.79 -10.56 -0.28
N VAL A 22 -1.93 -9.91 -0.52
CA VAL A 22 -2.16 -9.05 -1.70
C VAL A 22 -2.26 -7.59 -1.26
N PHE A 23 -1.30 -6.77 -1.71
CA PHE A 23 -1.36 -5.32 -1.53
C PHE A 23 -2.22 -4.70 -2.63
N THR A 24 -3.40 -4.20 -2.25
CA THR A 24 -4.48 -3.83 -3.20
C THR A 24 -4.30 -2.49 -3.92
N GLY A 25 -3.14 -1.85 -3.76
CA GLY A 25 -2.81 -0.54 -4.34
C GLY A 25 -2.91 0.61 -3.34
N THR A 26 -2.46 1.79 -3.78
CA THR A 26 -2.45 3.04 -3.00
C THR A 26 -3.21 4.13 -3.76
N PRO A 27 -3.94 5.03 -3.08
CA PRO A 27 -4.56 6.19 -3.72
C PRO A 27 -3.52 7.20 -4.22
N ALA A 28 -4.00 8.27 -4.85
CA ALA A 28 -3.16 9.39 -5.27
C ALA A 28 -2.49 10.10 -4.07
N GLY A 29 -1.41 10.83 -4.34
CA GLY A 29 -0.69 11.64 -3.33
C GLY A 29 0.70 11.12 -2.94
N VAL A 30 1.16 10.04 -3.58
CA VAL A 30 2.53 9.55 -3.46
C VAL A 30 3.55 10.63 -3.84
N GLY A 31 4.72 10.57 -3.21
CA GLY A 31 5.77 11.58 -3.30
C GLY A 31 6.17 12.00 -4.71
N THR A 32 6.31 11.02 -5.61
CA THR A 32 6.65 11.22 -7.03
C THR A 32 5.60 12.00 -7.79
N GLY A 33 4.33 11.91 -7.41
CA GLY A 33 3.21 12.60 -8.06
C GLY A 33 3.01 14.06 -7.60
N ARG A 34 3.87 14.59 -6.73
CA ARG A 34 3.78 15.96 -6.22
C ARG A 34 4.60 16.93 -7.08
N THR A 35 4.29 18.23 -6.97
CA THR A 35 5.07 19.31 -7.60
C THR A 35 5.39 20.39 -6.56
N PRO A 36 6.65 20.49 -6.08
CA PRO A 36 7.79 19.64 -6.41
C PRO A 36 7.62 18.19 -5.88
N ALA A 37 8.31 17.24 -6.50
CA ALA A 37 8.33 15.86 -6.01
C ALA A 37 8.94 15.82 -4.59
N ARG A 38 8.39 14.96 -3.73
CA ARG A 38 8.85 14.82 -2.34
C ARG A 38 9.12 13.36 -2.03
N TYR A 39 10.34 13.03 -1.64
CA TYR A 39 10.71 11.68 -1.19
C TYR A 39 10.91 11.64 0.32
N LEU A 40 11.00 10.43 0.87
CA LEU A 40 11.32 10.23 2.27
C LEU A 40 12.77 10.61 2.55
N ALA A 41 13.00 11.24 3.70
CA ALA A 41 14.32 11.60 4.21
C ALA A 41 14.55 11.00 5.61
N PRO A 42 15.82 10.85 6.04
CA PRO A 42 16.13 10.48 7.41
C PRO A 42 15.45 11.42 8.42
N GLY A 43 14.86 10.84 9.46
CA GLY A 43 14.08 11.54 10.47
C GLY A 43 12.60 11.74 10.14
N ASP A 44 12.16 11.49 8.89
CA ASP A 44 10.73 11.57 8.54
C ASP A 44 9.93 10.55 9.36
N GLN A 45 8.73 10.95 9.78
CA GLN A 45 7.75 10.05 10.39
C GLN A 45 6.61 9.80 9.40
N VAL A 46 6.42 8.53 9.04
CA VAL A 46 5.33 8.08 8.16
C VAL A 46 4.26 7.41 9.00
N ARG A 47 3.06 7.98 8.97
CA ARG A 47 1.86 7.40 9.58
C ARG A 47 0.92 6.90 8.48
N THR A 48 0.45 5.67 8.62
CA THR A 48 -0.54 5.05 7.74
C THR A 48 -1.71 4.53 8.56
N SER A 49 -2.92 4.63 8.03
CA SER A 49 -4.13 4.17 8.71
C SER A 49 -5.16 3.63 7.74
N ILE A 50 -5.98 2.70 8.24
CA ILE A 50 -7.23 2.30 7.60
C ILE A 50 -8.31 2.29 8.69
N ASP A 51 -9.40 3.00 8.43
CA ASP A 51 -10.53 3.10 9.36
C ASP A 51 -11.07 1.71 9.70
N GLY A 52 -11.25 1.45 11.00
CA GLY A 52 -11.72 0.17 11.51
C GLY A 52 -10.68 -0.96 11.52
N ILE A 53 -9.46 -0.75 11.02
CA ILE A 53 -8.38 -1.75 11.07
C ILE A 53 -7.27 -1.31 12.04
N GLY A 54 -6.76 -0.09 11.89
CA GLY A 54 -5.71 0.43 12.76
C GLY A 54 -4.82 1.49 12.13
N GLU A 55 -3.83 1.93 12.90
CA GLU A 55 -2.80 2.89 12.50
C GLU A 55 -1.41 2.30 12.76
N MET A 56 -0.45 2.66 11.92
CA MET A 56 0.96 2.29 12.04
C MET A 56 1.82 3.53 11.81
N THR A 57 2.89 3.68 12.60
CA THR A 57 3.82 4.83 12.50
C THR A 57 5.27 4.35 12.46
N HIS A 58 6.02 4.82 11.46
CA HIS A 58 7.43 4.48 11.24
C HIS A 58 8.29 5.74 11.23
N VAL A 59 9.43 5.70 11.92
CA VAL A 59 10.47 6.74 11.82
C VAL A 59 11.56 6.24 10.88
N LEU A 60 11.81 7.00 9.82
CA LEU A 60 12.78 6.69 8.78
C LEU A 60 14.16 7.05 9.29
N ARG A 61 15.11 6.13 9.14
CA ARG A 61 16.51 6.32 9.53
C ARG A 61 17.38 6.27 8.29
#